data_AF-F3Y8P4-F1
#
_entry.id   AF-F3Y8P4-F1
#
_cell.length_a   1.000
_cell.length_b   1.000
_cell.length_c   1.000
_cell.angle_alpha   90.00
_cell.angle_beta   90.00
_cell.angle_gamma   90.00
#
_symmetry.space_group_name_H-M   'P 1'
#
loop_
_entity.id
_entity.type
_entity.pdbx_description
1 polymer ?
#
loop_
_entity_poly.entity_id
_entity_poly.type
_entity_poly.pdbx_seq_one_letter_code
_entity_poly.pdbx_strand_id
1 'polypeptide(L)'
;MWLGPSTKMTTLYHFNCPIVKEMYLHSDVEIPGVVVAGISENYQEKLAVAQQVGILVEQLQAEGAIVVTDGWGNHHIDFVSVIEEIEKRGLPTVGLSFFGLQGRSVCTNEYLNTLIDFNKGTTGYESCKVGENYLSSLDAHKAVAILKNKIEKCKVHNKKTMNHLLKNKLVKKYFEIHSIRFGKKTKIENETLIIAEQIPDISSFSQWIKQVNITIIDPQKHDPIVNSNLDFFPIAYKSEGLLGEGITYILDGVVVMITGVDEVGIQPANVGSSEGLLSKHVVFDTPGTPKKTDKIIAIDLLFQKGASKSKEGVRSAHEVADKMIETIRIEMKKLNNKAKKMDTYQEKSITKPKRIALVKMVSGLGNMYETVLFPKQPGGYIGSYSTMTVSNRPIVVSANQIMDGVIHSLL
;
A
#
# COMPACT_ATOMS: atom_id res chain seq x y z
N MET A 1 -15.55 1.60 14.26
CA MET A 1 -14.39 1.72 13.35
C MET A 1 -14.74 2.67 12.23
N TRP A 2 -13.89 3.67 11.94
CA TRP A 2 -14.12 4.64 10.88
C TRP A 2 -13.00 4.57 9.83
N LEU A 3 -13.07 3.60 8.93
CA LEU A 3 -12.28 3.60 7.69
C LEU A 3 -13.27 3.78 6.56
N GLY A 4 -13.00 4.78 5.72
CA GLY A 4 -13.80 5.10 4.56
C GLY A 4 -12.93 5.22 3.31
N PRO A 5 -13.53 5.28 2.12
CA PRO A 5 -12.77 5.28 0.87
C PRO A 5 -11.72 6.38 0.76
N SER A 6 -11.95 7.56 1.36
CA SER A 6 -11.05 8.71 1.24
C SER A 6 -9.76 8.59 2.05
N THR A 7 -9.74 7.75 3.08
CA THR A 7 -8.56 7.49 3.92
C THR A 7 -7.87 6.16 3.58
N LYS A 8 -8.45 5.39 2.66
CA LYS A 8 -7.92 4.11 2.21
C LYS A 8 -6.58 4.27 1.50
N MET A 9 -5.60 3.48 1.94
CA MET A 9 -4.32 3.30 1.27
C MET A 9 -4.33 2.01 0.45
N THR A 10 -4.43 2.15 -0.87
CA THR A 10 -4.47 1.03 -1.83
C THR A 10 -3.12 0.34 -1.95
N THR A 11 -3.09 -0.87 -2.50
CA THR A 11 -1.83 -1.57 -2.81
C THR A 11 -0.92 -0.72 -3.70
N LEU A 12 -1.50 0.01 -4.66
CA LEU A 12 -0.76 0.93 -5.52
C LEU A 12 -0.06 2.04 -4.71
N TYR A 13 -0.68 2.55 -3.63
CA TYR A 13 -0.05 3.53 -2.74
C TYR A 13 1.19 2.95 -2.06
N HIS A 14 1.08 1.73 -1.52
CA HIS A 14 2.22 1.06 -0.88
C HIS A 14 3.33 0.78 -1.88
N PHE A 15 3.00 0.32 -3.08
CA PHE A 15 3.95 0.10 -4.18
C PHE A 15 4.65 1.39 -4.63
N ASN A 16 3.99 2.53 -4.45
CA ASN A 16 4.48 3.87 -4.77
C ASN A 16 4.93 4.67 -3.55
N CYS A 17 5.21 4.02 -2.42
CA CYS A 17 5.39 4.66 -1.10
C CYS A 17 6.22 5.96 -1.14
N PRO A 18 5.58 7.13 -0.92
CA PRO A 18 6.26 8.42 -1.08
C PRO A 18 7.39 8.66 -0.07
N ILE A 19 7.25 8.17 1.17
CA ILE A 19 8.31 8.29 2.20
C ILE A 19 9.57 7.52 1.83
N VAL A 20 9.42 6.29 1.34
CA VAL A 20 10.58 5.48 0.93
C VAL A 20 11.26 6.12 -0.29
N LYS A 21 10.49 6.58 -1.28
CA LYS A 21 11.02 7.32 -2.42
C LYS A 21 11.78 8.57 -1.98
N GLU A 22 11.20 9.37 -1.08
CA GLU A 22 11.86 10.57 -0.55
C GLU A 22 13.18 10.21 0.14
N MET A 23 13.19 9.24 1.07
CA MET A 23 14.42 8.85 1.77
C MET A 23 15.54 8.39 0.80
N TYR A 24 15.20 7.73 -0.31
CA TYR A 24 16.19 7.38 -1.35
C TYR A 24 16.82 8.57 -2.08
N LEU A 25 16.20 9.76 -2.04
CA LEU A 25 16.76 10.99 -2.62
C LEU A 25 17.84 11.61 -1.72
N HIS A 26 17.85 11.30 -0.41
CA HIS A 26 18.80 11.89 0.53
C HIS A 26 20.08 11.04 0.63
N SER A 27 21.20 11.58 0.17
CA SER A 27 22.50 10.88 0.20
C SER A 27 23.09 10.68 1.60
N ASP A 28 22.56 11.37 2.61
CA ASP A 28 22.96 11.29 4.01
C ASP A 28 22.00 10.46 4.88
N VAL A 29 21.01 9.79 4.28
CA VAL A 29 20.02 8.97 4.98
C VAL A 29 20.25 7.49 4.66
N GLU A 30 20.29 6.67 5.71
CA GLU A 30 20.22 5.22 5.61
C GLU A 30 18.88 4.74 6.18
N ILE A 31 18.22 3.80 5.50
CA ILE A 31 16.98 3.19 5.96
C ILE A 31 17.34 1.82 6.55
N PRO A 32 17.50 1.67 7.88
CA PRO A 32 17.94 0.41 8.48
C PRO A 32 16.87 -0.69 8.36
N GLY A 33 15.61 -0.31 8.14
CA GLY A 33 14.48 -1.20 7.95
C GLY A 33 13.17 -0.44 7.97
N VAL A 34 12.12 -1.09 7.47
CA VAL A 34 10.74 -0.64 7.56
C VAL A 34 9.99 -1.61 8.46
N VAL A 35 9.45 -1.12 9.56
CA VAL A 35 8.61 -1.90 10.48
C VAL A 35 7.17 -1.78 10.00
N VAL A 36 6.59 -2.88 9.52
CA VAL A 36 5.17 -2.95 9.15
C VAL A 36 4.41 -3.57 10.31
N ALA A 37 3.48 -2.84 10.89
CA ALA A 37 2.69 -3.28 12.06
C ALA A 37 1.20 -3.24 11.73
N GLY A 38 0.47 -4.31 12.02
CA GLY A 38 -0.98 -4.32 11.87
C GLY A 38 -1.64 -3.54 13.00
N ILE A 39 -2.73 -2.84 12.71
CA ILE A 39 -3.59 -2.21 13.70
C ILE A 39 -4.61 -3.26 14.17
N SER A 40 -4.77 -3.43 15.48
CA SER A 40 -5.71 -4.39 16.07
C SER A 40 -6.92 -3.67 16.68
N GLU A 41 -8.09 -4.32 16.73
CA GLU A 41 -9.21 -3.85 17.56
C GLU A 41 -9.03 -4.18 19.04
N ASN A 42 -8.20 -5.18 19.38
CA ASN A 42 -7.97 -5.58 20.76
C ASN A 42 -6.95 -4.64 21.42
N TYR A 43 -7.37 -3.91 22.45
CA TYR A 43 -6.53 -2.94 23.17
C TYR A 43 -5.21 -3.53 23.71
N GLN A 44 -5.22 -4.74 24.26
CA GLN A 44 -3.99 -5.37 24.78
C GLN A 44 -3.01 -5.69 23.65
N GLU A 45 -3.51 -6.07 22.47
CA GLU A 45 -2.68 -6.26 21.29
C GLU A 45 -2.08 -4.93 20.82
N LYS A 46 -2.83 -3.81 20.86
CA LYS A 46 -2.30 -2.48 20.51
C LYS A 46 -1.06 -2.13 21.33
N LEU A 47 -1.14 -2.33 22.66
CA LEU A 47 -0.02 -2.06 23.57
C LEU A 47 1.18 -2.98 23.32
N ALA A 48 0.92 -4.28 23.14
CA ALA A 48 1.97 -5.25 22.87
C ALA A 48 2.68 -4.98 21.52
N VAL A 49 1.92 -4.62 20.49
CA VAL A 49 2.46 -4.21 19.17
C VAL A 49 3.31 -2.95 19.32
N ALA A 50 2.83 -1.93 20.04
CA ALA A 50 3.59 -0.69 20.25
C ALA A 50 4.94 -0.93 20.94
N GLN A 51 4.96 -1.74 22.00
CA GLN A 51 6.20 -2.11 22.70
C GLN A 51 7.17 -2.84 21.78
N GLN A 52 6.67 -3.80 20.98
CA GLN A 52 7.50 -4.54 20.02
C GLN A 52 8.06 -3.63 18.93
N VAL A 53 7.27 -2.67 18.43
CA VAL A 53 7.75 -1.68 17.46
C VAL A 53 8.89 -0.84 18.06
N GLY A 54 8.73 -0.33 19.29
CA GLY A 54 9.78 0.42 19.98
C GLY A 54 11.08 -0.37 20.13
N ILE A 55 10.98 -1.66 20.52
CA ILE A 55 12.14 -2.57 20.59
C ILE A 55 12.78 -2.75 19.22
N LEU A 56 12.00 -3.03 18.17
CA LEU A 56 12.52 -3.26 16.83
C LEU A 56 13.23 -2.02 16.27
N VAL A 57 12.65 -0.83 16.43
CA VAL A 57 13.28 0.43 15.98
C VAL A 57 14.62 0.67 16.68
N GLU A 58 14.71 0.38 17.98
CA GLU A 58 15.97 0.43 18.72
C GLU A 58 16.99 -0.62 18.24
N GLN A 59 16.55 -1.86 18.00
CA GLN A 59 17.40 -2.96 17.52
C GLN A 59 17.91 -2.74 16.08
N LEU A 60 17.13 -2.03 15.25
CA LEU A 60 17.57 -1.54 13.94
C LEU A 60 18.65 -0.45 14.04
N GLN A 61 18.97 -0.01 15.26
CA GLN A 61 19.92 1.06 15.55
C GLN A 61 19.54 2.34 14.81
N ALA A 62 18.24 2.63 14.72
CA ALA A 62 17.76 3.89 14.17
C ALA A 62 18.13 5.05 15.11
N GLU A 63 18.39 6.21 14.54
CA GLU A 63 18.58 7.46 15.27
C GLU A 63 17.27 8.25 15.40
N GLY A 64 16.23 7.84 14.67
CA GLY A 64 14.88 8.37 14.73
C GLY A 64 13.94 7.58 13.83
N ALA A 65 12.64 7.82 13.97
CA ALA A 65 11.63 7.11 13.18
C ALA A 65 10.57 8.03 12.58
N ILE A 66 10.17 7.73 11.35
CA ILE A 66 8.95 8.27 10.76
C ILE A 66 7.84 7.25 11.01
N VAL A 67 6.74 7.66 11.62
CA VAL A 67 5.59 6.79 11.89
C VAL A 67 4.43 7.23 11.01
N VAL A 68 3.91 6.32 10.18
CA VAL A 68 2.75 6.56 9.30
C VAL A 68 1.66 5.58 9.65
N THR A 69 0.42 6.04 9.78
CA THR A 69 -0.74 5.17 10.00
C THR A 69 -1.78 5.30 8.88
N ASP A 70 -2.29 4.14 8.45
CA ASP A 70 -3.40 4.03 7.51
C ASP A 70 -4.76 3.98 8.25
N GLY A 71 -4.74 3.91 9.58
CA GLY A 71 -5.92 3.88 10.43
C GLY A 71 -6.40 5.28 10.87
N TRP A 72 -7.67 5.37 11.23
CA TRP A 72 -8.31 6.61 11.69
C TRP A 72 -9.29 6.37 12.85
N GLY A 73 -9.54 7.40 13.67
CA GLY A 73 -10.38 7.31 14.87
C GLY A 73 -9.70 6.53 15.99
N ASN A 74 -10.31 5.44 16.49
CA ASN A 74 -9.77 4.65 17.60
C ASN A 74 -8.38 4.04 17.30
N HIS A 75 -7.99 3.99 16.03
CA HIS A 75 -6.65 3.53 15.61
C HIS A 75 -5.55 4.54 15.88
N HIS A 76 -5.90 5.80 16.18
CA HIS A 76 -4.92 6.77 16.68
C HIS A 76 -4.36 6.38 18.03
N ILE A 77 -5.03 5.51 18.80
CA ILE A 77 -4.47 4.92 20.03
C ILE A 77 -3.19 4.14 19.69
N ASP A 78 -3.24 3.25 18.70
CA ASP A 78 -2.08 2.48 18.26
C ASP A 78 -0.94 3.40 17.82
N PHE A 79 -1.26 4.39 16.99
CA PHE A 79 -0.31 5.38 16.47
C PHE A 79 0.38 6.18 17.59
N VAL A 80 -0.41 6.67 18.55
CA VAL A 80 0.06 7.40 19.71
C VAL A 80 0.95 6.53 20.60
N SER A 81 0.54 5.28 20.87
CA SER A 81 1.30 4.33 21.67
C SER A 81 2.61 3.92 21.01
N VAL A 82 2.63 3.75 19.68
CA VAL A 82 3.87 3.46 18.94
C VAL A 82 4.85 4.63 19.04
N ILE A 83 4.39 5.86 18.84
CA ILE A 83 5.23 7.06 18.99
C ILE A 83 5.79 7.14 20.41
N GLU A 84 4.95 6.94 21.42
CA GLU A 84 5.35 6.93 22.82
C GLU A 84 6.45 5.90 23.12
N GLU A 85 6.28 4.66 22.66
CA GLU A 85 7.25 3.61 22.90
C GLU A 85 8.59 3.89 22.20
N ILE A 86 8.59 4.52 21.03
CA ILE A 86 9.83 4.93 20.36
C ILE A 86 10.49 6.09 21.11
N GLU A 87 9.75 7.15 21.49
CA GLU A 87 10.34 8.32 22.15
C GLU A 87 10.79 8.04 23.59
N LYS A 88 10.15 7.12 24.32
CA LYS A 88 10.63 6.62 25.64
C LYS A 88 12.04 6.01 25.56
N ARG A 89 12.46 5.56 24.37
CA ARG A 89 13.81 5.03 24.10
C ARG A 89 14.80 6.12 23.66
N GLY A 90 14.42 7.39 23.74
CA GLY A 90 15.25 8.54 23.38
C GLY A 90 15.39 8.76 21.88
N LEU A 91 14.51 8.16 21.07
CA LEU A 91 14.55 8.26 19.61
C LEU A 91 13.49 9.26 19.13
N PRO A 92 13.87 10.39 18.50
CA PRO A 92 12.90 11.36 18.00
C PRO A 92 12.01 10.77 16.91
N THR A 93 10.74 11.17 16.90
CA THR A 93 9.77 10.73 15.89
C THR A 93 9.18 11.87 15.06
N VAL A 94 8.68 11.56 13.86
CA VAL A 94 7.71 12.40 13.14
C VAL A 94 6.52 11.52 12.76
N GLY A 95 5.33 11.91 13.21
CA GLY A 95 4.09 11.20 12.96
C GLY A 95 3.34 11.75 11.74
N LEU A 96 2.79 10.87 10.91
CA LEU A 96 1.93 11.22 9.78
C LEU A 96 0.64 10.41 9.81
N SER A 97 -0.49 11.11 9.73
CA SER A 97 -1.82 10.52 9.70
C SER A 97 -2.78 11.44 8.95
N PHE A 98 -3.93 10.90 8.56
CA PHE A 98 -5.13 11.70 8.38
C PHE A 98 -5.67 12.08 9.76
N PHE A 99 -5.73 13.37 10.07
CA PHE A 99 -6.37 13.86 11.30
C PHE A 99 -7.75 14.44 11.00
N GLY A 100 -7.86 15.27 9.97
CA GLY A 100 -9.13 15.86 9.55
C GLY A 100 -9.82 16.69 10.64
N LEU A 101 -11.10 16.97 10.47
CA LEU A 101 -11.96 17.67 11.44
C LEU A 101 -12.91 16.74 12.19
N GLN A 102 -13.26 15.60 11.59
CA GLN A 102 -14.23 14.63 12.12
C GLN A 102 -13.66 13.71 13.20
N GLY A 103 -12.33 13.69 13.37
CA GLY A 103 -11.63 12.79 14.30
C GLY A 103 -10.35 13.42 14.85
N ARG A 104 -10.48 14.53 15.59
CA ARG A 104 -9.38 15.04 16.45
C ARG A 104 -8.79 13.86 17.23
N SER A 105 -7.46 13.79 17.34
CA SER A 105 -6.73 12.67 17.93
C SER A 105 -7.45 12.16 19.18
N VAL A 106 -7.94 10.92 19.12
CA VAL A 106 -8.78 10.32 20.19
C VAL A 106 -8.02 10.25 21.52
N CYS A 107 -6.69 10.26 21.44
CA CYS A 107 -5.78 10.41 22.56
C CYS A 107 -4.57 11.27 22.17
N THR A 108 -3.89 11.82 23.17
CA THR A 108 -2.62 12.53 23.04
C THR A 108 -1.73 12.17 24.23
N ASN A 109 -0.42 12.36 24.10
CA ASN A 109 0.54 12.29 25.20
C ASN A 109 1.66 13.32 24.99
N GLU A 110 2.63 13.37 25.89
CA GLU A 110 3.77 14.30 25.85
C GLU A 110 4.78 14.03 24.72
N TYR A 111 4.67 12.89 24.03
CA TYR A 111 5.57 12.47 22.95
C TYR A 111 5.05 12.86 21.56
N LEU A 112 3.77 13.25 21.42
CA LEU A 112 3.19 13.71 20.15
C LEU A 112 3.56 15.17 19.82
N ASN A 113 4.86 15.40 19.64
CA ASN A 113 5.39 16.76 19.46
C ASN A 113 5.52 17.19 18.00
N THR A 114 5.42 16.27 17.04
CA THR A 114 5.66 16.58 15.62
C THR A 114 4.78 15.72 14.72
N LEU A 115 3.68 16.31 14.25
CA LEU A 115 2.69 15.64 13.41
C LEU A 115 2.54 16.38 12.08
N ILE A 116 2.36 15.62 11.00
CA ILE A 116 2.01 16.14 9.67
C ILE A 116 0.67 15.53 9.28
N ASP A 117 -0.32 16.40 9.08
CA ASP A 117 -1.63 16.01 8.55
C ASP A 117 -1.56 15.84 7.03
N PHE A 118 -2.01 14.69 6.54
CA PHE A 118 -2.15 14.44 5.11
C PHE A 118 -3.60 14.48 4.62
N ASN A 119 -4.54 15.02 5.41
CA ASN A 119 -5.84 15.44 4.92
C ASN A 119 -5.69 16.46 3.77
N LYS A 120 -6.26 16.14 2.60
CA LYS A 120 -6.35 17.02 1.43
C LYS A 120 -7.79 17.46 1.16
N GLY A 121 -8.77 16.79 1.76
CA GLY A 121 -10.18 17.15 1.65
C GLY A 121 -10.46 18.52 2.28
N THR A 122 -11.27 19.33 1.61
CA THR A 122 -11.60 20.69 2.06
C THR A 122 -12.53 20.69 3.27
N THR A 123 -13.31 19.63 3.45
CA THR A 123 -14.22 19.49 4.60
C THR A 123 -13.50 18.97 5.83
N GLY A 124 -12.44 18.16 5.66
CA GLY A 124 -11.83 17.38 6.74
C GLY A 124 -12.70 16.23 7.26
N TYR A 125 -13.74 15.85 6.51
CA TYR A 125 -14.60 14.68 6.77
C TYR A 125 -14.35 13.61 5.71
N GLU A 126 -14.71 12.36 6.01
CA GLU A 126 -14.68 11.27 5.03
C GLU A 126 -15.58 11.61 3.82
N SER A 127 -15.01 11.62 2.62
CA SER A 127 -15.68 12.08 1.40
C SER A 127 -16.16 10.96 0.48
N CYS A 128 -15.85 9.71 0.80
CA CYS A 128 -16.09 8.53 -0.02
C CYS A 128 -15.35 8.54 -1.37
N LYS A 129 -14.25 9.31 -1.48
CA LYS A 129 -13.44 9.42 -2.69
C LYS A 129 -12.08 8.76 -2.53
N VAL A 130 -11.86 7.64 -3.21
CA VAL A 130 -10.59 6.92 -3.17
C VAL A 130 -9.45 7.81 -3.64
N GLY A 131 -8.37 7.86 -2.86
CA GLY A 131 -7.18 8.65 -3.15
C GLY A 131 -7.28 10.13 -2.80
N GLU A 132 -8.38 10.62 -2.18
CA GLU A 132 -8.45 12.03 -1.80
C GLU A 132 -7.42 12.38 -0.72
N ASN A 133 -7.36 11.61 0.38
CA ASN A 133 -6.41 11.86 1.46
C ASN A 133 -5.22 10.90 1.33
N TYR A 134 -4.05 11.47 1.07
CA TYR A 134 -2.83 10.71 0.87
C TYR A 134 -1.61 11.50 1.31
N LEU A 135 -0.58 10.77 1.76
CA LEU A 135 0.74 11.33 2.02
C LEU A 135 1.39 11.73 0.69
N SER A 136 1.56 13.03 0.46
CA SER A 136 2.16 13.55 -0.78
C SER A 136 3.68 13.58 -0.72
N SER A 137 4.36 13.76 -1.87
CA SER A 137 5.81 13.98 -1.90
C SER A 137 6.25 15.17 -1.04
N LEU A 138 5.43 16.23 -0.95
CA LEU A 138 5.73 17.38 -0.08
C LEU A 138 5.65 17.01 1.41
N ASP A 139 4.67 16.20 1.80
CA ASP A 139 4.53 15.73 3.19
C ASP A 139 5.71 14.82 3.55
N ALA A 140 6.12 13.95 2.61
CA ALA A 140 7.29 13.10 2.77
C ALA A 140 8.57 13.92 2.95
N HIS A 141 8.77 14.92 2.08
CA HIS A 141 9.91 15.83 2.17
C HIS A 141 9.98 16.55 3.51
N LYS A 142 8.84 17.11 3.97
CA LYS A 142 8.75 17.74 5.30
C LYS A 142 9.10 16.75 6.41
N ALA A 143 8.56 15.53 6.38
CA ALA A 143 8.81 14.52 7.40
C ALA A 143 10.29 14.18 7.54
N VAL A 144 10.95 13.89 6.42
CA VAL A 144 12.38 13.58 6.39
C VAL A 144 13.21 14.77 6.86
N ALA A 145 12.93 15.99 6.36
CA ALA A 145 13.67 17.19 6.76
C ALA A 145 13.53 17.51 8.25
N ILE A 146 12.31 17.44 8.80
CA ILE A 146 12.05 17.71 10.22
C ILE A 146 12.73 16.65 11.09
N LEU A 147 12.62 15.37 10.74
CA LEU A 147 13.24 14.30 11.53
C LEU A 147 14.77 14.44 11.55
N LYS A 148 15.41 14.76 10.41
CA LYS A 148 16.86 15.01 10.36
C LYS A 148 17.29 16.11 11.34
N ASN A 149 16.54 17.21 11.40
CA ASN A 149 16.78 18.30 12.35
C ASN A 149 16.57 17.85 13.81
N LYS A 150 15.54 17.02 14.09
CA LYS A 150 15.34 16.45 15.44
C LYS A 150 16.51 15.57 15.86
N ILE A 151 17.00 14.69 14.97
CA ILE A 151 18.16 13.81 15.21
C ILE A 151 19.40 14.63 15.58
N GLU A 152 19.69 15.70 14.83
CA GLU A 152 20.83 16.59 15.10
C GLU A 152 20.75 17.27 16.48
N LYS A 153 19.56 17.65 16.92
CA LYS A 153 19.34 18.28 18.25
C LYS A 153 19.41 17.29 19.40
N CYS A 154 18.91 16.07 19.21
CA CYS A 154 18.85 15.05 20.27
C CYS A 154 20.23 14.45 20.63
N LYS A 155 21.28 14.73 19.84
CA LYS A 155 22.64 14.17 20.03
C LYS A 155 22.60 12.65 20.28
N VAL A 156 21.72 11.94 19.57
CA VAL A 156 21.58 10.48 19.69
C VAL A 156 22.97 9.88 19.48
N HIS A 157 23.49 9.17 20.49
CA HIS A 157 24.87 8.71 20.48
C HIS A 157 25.11 7.82 19.26
N ASN A 158 26.20 8.09 18.52
CA ASN A 158 26.70 7.23 17.44
C ASN A 158 26.87 5.80 17.96
N LYS A 159 25.87 4.93 17.77
CA LYS A 159 26.05 3.50 17.93
C LYS A 159 26.90 3.01 16.74
N LYS A 160 27.83 2.09 17.03
CA LYS A 160 28.87 1.60 16.10
C LYS A 160 28.30 1.39 14.68
N THR A 161 29.02 1.88 13.68
CA THR A 161 28.75 1.58 12.27
C THR A 161 28.80 0.07 12.07
N MET A 162 27.65 -0.56 11.90
CA MET A 162 27.56 -1.94 11.45
C MET A 162 27.94 -1.97 9.96
N ASN A 163 28.97 -2.72 9.60
CA ASN A 163 29.19 -3.12 8.21
C ASN A 163 28.12 -4.16 7.86
N HIS A 164 26.92 -3.73 7.46
CA HIS A 164 25.94 -4.67 6.93
C HIS A 164 26.31 -5.07 5.49
N LEU A 165 26.75 -6.32 5.40
CA LEU A 165 26.90 -7.11 4.17
C LEU A 165 25.53 -7.58 3.72
N LEU A 166 24.90 -6.86 2.80
CA LEU A 166 24.07 -7.35 1.69
C LEU A 166 23.53 -6.13 0.93
N LYS A 167 24.25 -5.73 -0.12
CA LYS A 167 23.81 -4.65 -1.01
C LYS A 167 22.70 -5.18 -1.91
N ASN A 168 21.47 -5.16 -1.44
CA ASN A 168 20.34 -5.59 -2.25
C ASN A 168 20.02 -4.48 -3.26
N LYS A 169 20.08 -4.83 -4.54
CA LYS A 169 19.76 -3.96 -5.66
C LYS A 169 18.43 -4.42 -6.24
N LEU A 170 17.46 -3.51 -6.29
CA LEU A 170 16.21 -3.70 -7.00
C LEU A 170 16.21 -2.87 -8.27
N VAL A 171 15.88 -3.48 -9.40
CA VAL A 171 15.71 -2.81 -10.68
C VAL A 171 14.27 -3.00 -11.15
N LYS A 172 13.54 -1.89 -11.29
CA LYS A 172 12.21 -1.88 -11.90
C LYS A 172 12.33 -1.52 -13.37
N LYS A 173 11.78 -2.34 -14.25
CA LYS A 173 11.73 -2.12 -15.70
C LYS A 173 10.29 -1.90 -16.14
N TYR A 174 10.05 -0.78 -16.80
CA TYR A 174 8.71 -0.36 -17.22
C TYR A 174 8.50 -0.65 -18.69
N PHE A 175 7.39 -1.30 -18.99
CA PHE A 175 6.92 -1.65 -20.33
C PHE A 175 5.62 -0.91 -20.58
N GLU A 176 5.63 0.00 -21.54
CA GLU A 176 4.52 0.89 -21.82
C GLU A 176 3.38 0.15 -22.51
N ILE A 177 2.15 0.43 -22.08
CA ILE A 177 0.91 -0.07 -22.68
C ILE A 177 0.05 1.12 -23.08
N HIS A 178 -0.19 1.25 -24.39
CA HIS A 178 -1.03 2.33 -24.94
C HIS A 178 -2.45 1.87 -25.26
N SER A 179 -2.63 0.58 -25.53
CA SER A 179 -3.91 0.02 -25.94
C SER A 179 -4.21 -1.27 -25.19
N ILE A 180 -5.47 -1.44 -24.80
CA ILE A 180 -5.98 -2.68 -24.23
C ILE A 180 -7.23 -3.07 -25.00
N ARG A 181 -7.35 -4.34 -25.34
CA ARG A 181 -8.54 -4.91 -25.99
C ARG A 181 -8.77 -6.36 -25.58
N PHE A 182 -10.01 -6.82 -25.74
CA PHE A 182 -10.33 -8.23 -25.60
C PHE A 182 -9.94 -9.03 -26.85
N GLY A 183 -9.67 -10.32 -26.67
CA GLY A 183 -9.42 -11.25 -27.76
C GLY A 183 -9.42 -12.70 -27.29
N LYS A 184 -9.06 -13.63 -28.19
CA LYS A 184 -9.15 -15.08 -27.91
C LYS A 184 -8.17 -15.58 -26.84
N LYS A 185 -7.02 -14.91 -26.67
CA LYS A 185 -5.96 -15.30 -25.72
C LYS A 185 -5.26 -14.06 -25.19
N THR A 186 -4.82 -14.13 -23.93
CA THR A 186 -4.01 -13.08 -23.31
C THR A 186 -2.64 -13.01 -23.97
N LYS A 187 -2.21 -11.81 -24.38
CA LYS A 187 -0.91 -11.55 -25.02
C LYS A 187 -0.47 -10.11 -24.83
N ILE A 188 0.84 -9.88 -24.91
CA ILE A 188 1.43 -8.53 -24.98
C ILE A 188 2.21 -8.41 -26.29
N GLU A 189 1.79 -7.51 -27.16
CA GLU A 189 2.39 -7.30 -28.49
C GLU A 189 2.68 -5.80 -28.70
N ASN A 190 3.97 -5.45 -28.87
CA ASN A 190 4.55 -4.12 -29.07
C ASN A 190 4.29 -3.07 -27.98
N GLU A 191 3.04 -2.80 -27.62
CA GLU A 191 2.56 -1.84 -26.60
C GLU A 191 1.03 -2.04 -26.39
N THR A 192 0.48 -3.16 -26.88
CA THR A 192 -0.93 -3.53 -26.79
C THR A 192 -1.07 -4.76 -25.90
N LEU A 193 -1.91 -4.64 -24.88
CA LEU A 193 -2.33 -5.75 -24.03
C LEU A 193 -3.64 -6.33 -24.58
N ILE A 194 -3.61 -7.58 -25.00
CA ILE A 194 -4.80 -8.35 -25.37
C ILE A 194 -5.18 -9.20 -24.15
N ILE A 195 -6.42 -9.09 -23.68
CA ILE A 195 -6.94 -9.87 -22.55
C ILE A 195 -7.87 -10.95 -23.10
N ALA A 196 -7.75 -12.19 -22.64
CA ALA A 196 -8.66 -13.26 -23.01
C ALA A 196 -10.11 -12.92 -22.61
N GLU A 197 -11.06 -13.14 -23.51
CA GLU A 197 -12.50 -12.98 -23.23
C GLU A 197 -13.01 -14.00 -22.21
N GLN A 198 -12.36 -15.17 -22.14
CA GLN A 198 -12.73 -16.21 -21.20
C GLN A 198 -12.19 -15.89 -19.80
N ILE A 199 -13.10 -15.79 -18.84
CA ILE A 199 -12.78 -15.61 -17.42
C ILE A 199 -12.25 -16.95 -16.87
N PRO A 200 -11.23 -16.93 -15.99
CA PRO A 200 -10.77 -18.14 -15.32
C PRO A 200 -11.89 -18.86 -14.55
N ASP A 201 -11.73 -20.17 -14.33
CA ASP A 201 -12.67 -20.92 -13.51
C ASP A 201 -12.69 -20.37 -12.07
N ILE A 202 -13.88 -19.94 -11.64
CA ILE A 202 -14.15 -19.42 -10.29
C ILE A 202 -14.94 -20.41 -9.42
N SER A 203 -15.15 -21.65 -9.87
CA SER A 203 -15.93 -22.68 -9.18
C SER A 203 -15.50 -22.87 -7.71
N SER A 204 -14.19 -22.80 -7.45
CA SER A 204 -13.59 -22.93 -6.11
C SER A 204 -13.96 -21.77 -5.16
N PHE A 205 -14.47 -20.66 -5.69
CA PHE A 205 -14.89 -19.48 -4.94
C PHE A 205 -16.42 -19.30 -4.92
N SER A 206 -17.18 -20.25 -5.45
CA SER A 206 -18.64 -20.15 -5.62
C SER A 206 -19.42 -19.92 -4.32
N GLN A 207 -18.84 -20.28 -3.17
CA GLN A 207 -19.40 -19.96 -1.85
C GLN A 207 -19.45 -18.45 -1.57
N TRP A 208 -18.55 -17.67 -2.18
CA TRP A 208 -18.37 -16.25 -1.87
C TRP A 208 -18.63 -15.34 -3.07
N ILE A 209 -18.24 -15.78 -4.27
CA ILE A 209 -18.30 -15.02 -5.51
C ILE A 209 -19.29 -15.70 -6.44
N LYS A 210 -20.33 -14.95 -6.85
CA LYS A 210 -21.38 -15.41 -7.76
C LYS A 210 -21.00 -15.19 -9.22
N GLN A 211 -20.40 -14.04 -9.52
CA GLN A 211 -20.01 -13.66 -10.88
C GLN A 211 -18.82 -12.70 -10.84
N VAL A 212 -18.03 -12.70 -11.91
CA VAL A 212 -16.94 -11.76 -12.15
C VAL A 212 -17.13 -11.16 -13.54
N ASN A 213 -16.93 -9.86 -13.66
CA ASN A 213 -16.96 -9.13 -14.92
C ASN A 213 -15.64 -8.39 -15.11
N ILE A 214 -15.10 -8.38 -16.32
CA ILE A 214 -13.93 -7.57 -16.68
C ILE A 214 -14.38 -6.49 -17.65
N THR A 215 -14.00 -5.25 -17.37
CA THR A 215 -14.16 -4.15 -18.31
C THR A 215 -12.85 -3.39 -18.45
N ILE A 216 -12.68 -2.74 -19.60
CA ILE A 216 -11.55 -1.84 -19.85
C ILE A 216 -12.10 -0.43 -19.76
N ILE A 217 -11.53 0.37 -18.86
CA ILE A 217 -11.89 1.76 -18.67
C ILE A 217 -10.78 2.67 -19.17
N ASP A 218 -11.18 3.64 -20.00
CA ASP A 218 -10.34 4.75 -20.46
C ASP A 218 -10.88 6.03 -19.81
N PRO A 219 -10.28 6.50 -18.69
CA PRO A 219 -10.81 7.64 -17.92
C PRO A 219 -10.92 8.95 -18.73
N GLN A 220 -10.20 9.06 -19.85
CA GLN A 220 -10.28 10.23 -20.73
C GLN A 220 -11.45 10.16 -21.71
N LYS A 221 -12.05 8.98 -21.92
CA LYS A 221 -13.10 8.76 -22.92
C LYS A 221 -14.45 8.49 -22.32
N HIS A 222 -14.51 7.87 -21.14
CA HIS A 222 -15.78 7.55 -20.51
C HIS A 222 -15.67 7.53 -18.98
N ASP A 223 -16.81 7.80 -18.34
CA ASP A 223 -16.97 7.90 -16.89
C ASP A 223 -18.06 6.93 -16.44
N PRO A 224 -17.74 5.64 -16.25
CA PRO A 224 -18.74 4.63 -15.93
C PRO A 224 -19.20 4.74 -14.47
N ILE A 225 -20.38 4.17 -14.20
CA ILE A 225 -20.79 3.85 -12.84
C ILE A 225 -20.04 2.60 -12.40
N VAL A 226 -19.37 2.66 -11.25
CA VAL A 226 -18.62 1.56 -10.65
C VAL A 226 -19.19 1.22 -9.28
N ASN A 227 -18.98 -0.02 -8.84
CA ASN A 227 -19.23 -0.40 -7.46
C ASN A 227 -18.07 0.07 -6.55
N SER A 228 -18.22 -0.12 -5.25
CA SER A 228 -17.20 0.27 -4.28
C SER A 228 -15.85 -0.39 -4.57
N ASN A 229 -14.81 0.44 -4.49
CA ASN A 229 -13.43 0.05 -4.72
C ASN A 229 -12.90 -0.84 -3.59
N LEU A 230 -12.49 -2.04 -3.95
CA LEU A 230 -11.77 -2.97 -3.09
C LEU A 230 -10.27 -2.73 -3.14
N ASP A 231 -9.70 -2.35 -4.29
CA ASP A 231 -8.30 -1.93 -4.40
C ASP A 231 -7.97 -1.27 -5.75
N PHE A 232 -6.82 -0.61 -5.78
CA PHE A 232 -6.04 -0.37 -6.99
C PHE A 232 -4.66 -0.99 -6.81
N PHE A 233 -4.19 -1.78 -7.78
CA PHE A 233 -2.88 -2.42 -7.68
C PHE A 233 -2.18 -2.53 -9.06
N PRO A 234 -0.83 -2.60 -9.08
CA PRO A 234 -0.07 -2.60 -10.31
C PRO A 234 -0.07 -3.96 -11.01
N ILE A 235 0.13 -3.97 -12.33
CA ILE A 235 0.50 -5.19 -13.06
C ILE A 235 2.02 -5.29 -13.08
N ALA A 236 2.56 -6.06 -12.14
CA ALA A 236 3.99 -6.28 -11.99
C ALA A 236 4.34 -7.77 -11.92
N TYR A 237 5.50 -8.12 -12.47
CA TYR A 237 6.02 -9.49 -12.53
C TYR A 237 7.45 -9.53 -12.02
N LYS A 238 7.72 -10.44 -11.09
CA LYS A 238 9.07 -10.70 -10.59
C LYS A 238 9.83 -11.58 -11.57
N SER A 239 10.76 -10.97 -12.31
CA SER A 239 11.54 -11.67 -13.34
C SER A 239 12.77 -12.36 -12.75
N GLU A 240 13.40 -11.77 -11.73
CA GLU A 240 14.63 -12.29 -11.12
C GLU A 240 14.69 -11.87 -9.64
N GLY A 241 15.15 -12.76 -8.77
CA GLY A 241 15.33 -12.50 -7.34
C GLY A 241 14.04 -12.58 -6.52
N LEU A 242 14.16 -12.34 -5.21
CA LEU A 242 13.04 -12.21 -4.28
C LEU A 242 12.53 -10.77 -4.21
N LEU A 243 11.36 -10.56 -3.59
CA LEU A 243 10.84 -9.20 -3.37
C LEU A 243 11.91 -8.34 -2.69
N GLY A 244 12.21 -7.20 -3.30
CA GLY A 244 13.22 -6.23 -2.84
C GLY A 244 14.64 -6.39 -3.43
N GLU A 245 14.87 -7.36 -4.30
CA GLU A 245 16.17 -7.56 -4.99
C GLU A 245 15.99 -8.07 -6.42
N GLY A 246 17.00 -7.96 -7.28
CA GLY A 246 16.90 -8.44 -8.66
C GLY A 246 16.04 -7.53 -9.54
N ILE A 247 15.17 -8.11 -10.37
CA ILE A 247 14.48 -7.40 -11.45
C ILE A 247 12.96 -7.62 -11.39
N THR A 248 12.22 -6.50 -11.41
CA THR A 248 10.76 -6.47 -11.48
C THR A 248 10.31 -5.78 -12.75
N TYR A 249 9.45 -6.44 -13.54
CA TYR A 249 8.80 -5.87 -14.72
C TYR A 249 7.48 -5.25 -14.32
N ILE A 250 7.15 -4.09 -14.90
CA ILE A 250 5.94 -3.33 -14.60
C ILE A 250 5.31 -2.93 -15.93
N LEU A 251 4.01 -3.17 -16.09
CA LEU A 251 3.27 -2.54 -17.18
C LEU A 251 2.91 -1.11 -16.76
N ASP A 252 3.39 -0.11 -17.51
CA ASP A 252 3.07 1.31 -17.32
C ASP A 252 1.95 1.74 -18.28
N GLY A 253 1.14 2.72 -17.88
CA GLY A 253 -0.05 3.11 -18.63
C GLY A 253 -1.28 2.23 -18.40
N VAL A 254 -1.19 1.24 -17.49
CA VAL A 254 -2.30 0.37 -17.10
C VAL A 254 -2.28 0.05 -15.59
N VAL A 255 -3.46 0.11 -14.96
CA VAL A 255 -3.68 -0.24 -13.55
C VAL A 255 -4.86 -1.20 -13.42
N VAL A 256 -4.85 -2.05 -12.40
CA VAL A 256 -5.99 -2.92 -12.08
C VAL A 256 -6.84 -2.27 -11.01
N MET A 257 -8.15 -2.29 -11.20
CA MET A 257 -9.14 -1.88 -10.21
C MET A 257 -9.99 -3.08 -9.84
N ILE A 258 -10.15 -3.32 -8.54
CA ILE A 258 -11.09 -4.31 -8.04
C ILE A 258 -12.29 -3.55 -7.48
N THR A 259 -13.50 -3.91 -7.92
CA THR A 259 -14.77 -3.41 -7.37
C THR A 259 -15.69 -4.57 -7.07
N GLY A 260 -16.74 -4.33 -6.27
CA GLY A 260 -17.79 -5.33 -6.20
C GLY A 260 -18.98 -4.93 -5.35
N VAL A 261 -20.02 -5.75 -5.42
CA VAL A 261 -21.31 -5.55 -4.76
C VAL A 261 -21.92 -6.89 -4.38
N ASP A 262 -22.63 -6.91 -3.26
CA ASP A 262 -23.44 -8.05 -2.85
C ASP A 262 -24.65 -8.25 -3.78
N GLU A 263 -25.12 -9.48 -3.97
CA GLU A 263 -26.30 -9.74 -4.80
C GLU A 263 -27.57 -9.06 -4.30
N VAL A 264 -27.63 -8.67 -3.03
CA VAL A 264 -28.72 -7.86 -2.46
C VAL A 264 -28.47 -6.35 -2.55
N GLY A 265 -27.45 -5.92 -3.29
CA GLY A 265 -27.11 -4.50 -3.55
C GLY A 265 -26.24 -3.84 -2.49
N ILE A 266 -25.73 -4.59 -1.51
CA ILE A 266 -24.91 -4.02 -0.43
C ILE A 266 -23.47 -3.82 -0.91
N GLN A 267 -22.96 -2.61 -0.74
CA GLN A 267 -21.57 -2.28 -1.05
C GLN A 267 -20.63 -2.80 0.03
N PRO A 268 -19.47 -3.36 -0.34
CA PRO A 268 -18.44 -3.77 0.60
C PRO A 268 -17.78 -2.50 1.16
N ALA A 269 -18.34 -1.96 2.24
CA ALA A 269 -17.84 -0.78 2.91
C ALA A 269 -18.38 -0.66 4.34
N ASN A 270 -17.73 0.17 5.16
CA ASN A 270 -18.13 0.39 6.56
C ASN A 270 -18.58 1.83 6.79
N VAL A 271 -17.77 2.82 6.40
CA VAL A 271 -18.12 4.24 6.47
C VAL A 271 -18.20 4.83 5.08
N GLY A 272 -19.42 4.94 4.57
CA GLY A 272 -19.66 5.37 3.20
C GLY A 272 -19.04 4.40 2.20
N SER A 273 -19.31 4.64 0.93
CA SER A 273 -19.00 3.67 -0.13
C SER A 273 -18.64 4.44 -1.40
N SER A 274 -17.78 3.85 -2.23
CA SER A 274 -17.16 4.53 -3.40
C SER A 274 -17.85 4.15 -4.72
N GLU A 275 -19.07 3.64 -4.65
CA GLU A 275 -19.91 3.40 -5.80
C GLU A 275 -20.46 4.69 -6.39
N GLY A 276 -20.66 4.70 -7.70
CA GLY A 276 -21.16 5.85 -8.43
C GLY A 276 -20.29 6.15 -9.64
N LEU A 277 -20.39 7.38 -10.16
CA LEU A 277 -19.55 7.83 -11.27
C LEU A 277 -18.07 7.81 -10.85
N LEU A 278 -17.24 7.10 -11.61
CA LEU A 278 -15.82 6.91 -11.31
C LEU A 278 -15.11 8.24 -11.05
N SER A 279 -15.35 9.25 -11.89
CA SER A 279 -14.75 10.60 -11.77
C SER A 279 -15.17 11.37 -10.51
N LYS A 280 -16.29 10.99 -9.88
CA LYS A 280 -16.77 11.61 -8.64
C LYS A 280 -16.21 10.92 -7.40
N HIS A 281 -15.87 9.63 -7.50
CA HIS A 281 -15.45 8.78 -6.38
C HIS A 281 -13.98 8.36 -6.41
N VAL A 282 -13.21 8.77 -7.41
CA VAL A 282 -11.76 8.55 -7.49
C VAL A 282 -11.05 9.87 -7.78
N VAL A 283 -10.10 10.23 -6.92
CA VAL A 283 -9.15 11.30 -7.19
C VAL A 283 -7.97 10.68 -7.93
N PHE A 284 -7.86 10.94 -9.24
CA PHE A 284 -6.77 10.45 -10.08
C PHE A 284 -5.44 11.17 -9.81
N ASP A 285 -4.36 10.64 -10.37
CA ASP A 285 -3.01 11.23 -10.34
C ASP A 285 -2.40 11.31 -8.92
N THR A 286 -2.78 10.39 -8.04
CA THR A 286 -2.21 10.26 -6.69
C THR A 286 -1.35 8.99 -6.60
N PRO A 287 -0.49 8.83 -5.57
CA PRO A 287 0.33 7.62 -5.44
C PRO A 287 -0.49 6.32 -5.36
N GLY A 288 -1.74 6.39 -4.88
CA GLY A 288 -2.63 5.25 -4.67
C GLY A 288 -3.71 5.04 -5.73
N THR A 289 -3.79 5.91 -6.73
CA THR A 289 -4.84 5.84 -7.75
C THR A 289 -4.22 5.91 -9.15
N PRO A 290 -4.94 5.46 -10.19
CA PRO A 290 -4.45 5.56 -11.56
C PRO A 290 -4.17 7.01 -11.95
N LYS A 291 -3.23 7.23 -12.87
CA LYS A 291 -3.13 8.51 -13.59
C LYS A 291 -4.35 8.66 -14.49
N LYS A 292 -4.74 9.89 -14.82
CA LYS A 292 -5.82 10.13 -15.82
C LYS A 292 -5.52 9.53 -17.19
N THR A 293 -4.24 9.34 -17.52
CA THR A 293 -3.79 8.74 -18.78
C THR A 293 -3.81 7.21 -18.76
N ASP A 294 -3.86 6.59 -17.59
CA ASP A 294 -3.78 5.14 -17.46
C ASP A 294 -5.09 4.50 -17.91
N LYS A 295 -5.00 3.35 -18.58
CA LYS A 295 -6.15 2.47 -18.77
C LYS A 295 -6.36 1.66 -17.50
N ILE A 296 -7.62 1.38 -17.18
CA ILE A 296 -7.97 0.59 -16.00
C ILE A 296 -8.57 -0.74 -16.45
N ILE A 297 -7.99 -1.85 -15.99
CA ILE A 297 -8.63 -3.16 -16.07
C ILE A 297 -9.50 -3.27 -14.82
N ALA A 298 -10.80 -3.07 -14.99
CA ALA A 298 -11.76 -3.13 -13.90
C ALA A 298 -12.31 -4.54 -13.78
N ILE A 299 -11.98 -5.20 -12.67
CA ILE A 299 -12.50 -6.50 -12.28
C ILE A 299 -13.61 -6.25 -11.26
N ASP A 300 -14.86 -6.43 -11.69
CA ASP A 300 -16.05 -6.19 -10.89
C ASP A 300 -16.69 -7.50 -10.44
N LEU A 301 -16.95 -7.63 -9.14
CA LEU A 301 -17.36 -8.88 -8.52
C LEU A 301 -18.77 -8.77 -7.94
N LEU A 302 -19.59 -9.77 -8.28
CA LEU A 302 -20.88 -9.99 -7.62
C LEU A 302 -20.68 -10.99 -6.49
N PHE A 303 -20.81 -10.54 -5.25
CA PHE A 303 -20.71 -11.38 -4.07
C PHE A 303 -22.03 -12.15 -3.83
N GLN A 304 -21.91 -13.35 -3.25
CA GLN A 304 -23.05 -14.07 -2.67
C GLN A 304 -23.63 -13.27 -1.49
N LYS A 305 -24.88 -13.53 -1.13
CA LYS A 305 -25.56 -12.84 -0.02
C LYS A 305 -24.72 -12.80 1.27
N GLY A 306 -24.31 -11.60 1.67
CA GLY A 306 -23.57 -11.32 2.89
C GLY A 306 -22.04 -11.49 2.77
N ALA A 307 -21.53 -12.01 1.66
CA ALA A 307 -20.11 -12.23 1.46
C ALA A 307 -19.32 -10.92 1.25
N SER A 308 -19.98 -9.85 0.79
CA SER A 308 -19.37 -8.52 0.66
C SER A 308 -18.83 -7.95 1.99
N LYS A 309 -19.38 -8.40 3.13
CA LYS A 309 -18.97 -7.97 4.47
C LYS A 309 -18.13 -8.98 5.22
N SER A 310 -17.88 -10.15 4.63
CA SER A 310 -17.07 -11.18 5.24
C SER A 310 -15.62 -11.06 4.80
N LYS A 311 -14.73 -11.49 5.70
CA LYS A 311 -13.30 -11.56 5.44
C LYS A 311 -12.97 -12.53 4.33
N GLU A 312 -13.60 -13.69 4.34
CA GLU A 312 -13.42 -14.74 3.35
C GLU A 312 -13.94 -14.29 1.97
N GLY A 313 -15.01 -13.49 1.93
CA GLY A 313 -15.53 -12.91 0.70
C GLY A 313 -14.55 -11.93 0.07
N VAL A 314 -14.12 -10.90 0.82
CA VAL A 314 -13.14 -9.91 0.32
C VAL A 314 -11.82 -10.58 -0.06
N ARG A 315 -11.33 -11.55 0.72
CA ARG A 315 -10.14 -12.34 0.35
C ARG A 315 -10.31 -13.09 -0.95
N SER A 316 -11.46 -13.75 -1.14
CA SER A 316 -11.77 -14.47 -2.39
C SER A 316 -11.80 -13.52 -3.58
N ALA A 317 -12.29 -12.29 -3.39
CA ALA A 317 -12.31 -11.26 -4.42
C ALA A 317 -10.91 -10.89 -4.92
N HIS A 318 -9.99 -10.63 -3.99
CA HIS A 318 -8.60 -10.31 -4.31
C HIS A 318 -7.86 -11.53 -4.91
N GLU A 319 -8.13 -12.75 -4.43
CA GLU A 319 -7.53 -13.96 -5.00
C GLU A 319 -7.98 -14.19 -6.45
N VAL A 320 -9.26 -14.02 -6.74
CA VAL A 320 -9.80 -14.10 -8.11
C VAL A 320 -9.17 -13.05 -9.01
N ALA A 321 -9.12 -11.79 -8.57
CA ALA A 321 -8.49 -10.71 -9.33
C ALA A 321 -7.01 -11.03 -9.64
N ASP A 322 -6.26 -11.48 -8.64
CA ASP A 322 -4.83 -11.78 -8.82
C ASP A 322 -4.61 -13.02 -9.70
N LYS A 323 -5.49 -14.04 -9.67
CA LYS A 323 -5.47 -15.17 -10.62
C LYS A 323 -5.66 -14.71 -12.06
N MET A 324 -6.51 -13.71 -12.29
CA MET A 324 -6.75 -13.15 -13.62
C MET A 324 -5.53 -12.38 -14.11
N ILE A 325 -4.92 -11.57 -13.23
CA ILE A 325 -3.69 -10.81 -13.55
C ILE A 325 -2.49 -11.74 -13.74
N GLU A 326 -2.45 -12.90 -13.08
CA GLU A 326 -1.40 -13.90 -13.31
C GLU A 326 -1.35 -14.35 -14.78
N THR A 327 -2.48 -14.40 -15.49
CA THR A 327 -2.49 -14.71 -16.93
C THR A 327 -1.73 -13.67 -17.76
N ILE A 328 -1.74 -12.40 -17.33
CA ILE A 328 -0.96 -11.32 -17.95
C ILE A 328 0.50 -11.45 -17.55
N ARG A 329 0.80 -11.74 -16.28
CA ARG A 329 2.17 -11.93 -15.78
C ARG A 329 2.90 -13.10 -16.47
N ILE A 330 2.19 -14.16 -16.84
CA ILE A 330 2.75 -15.27 -17.64
C ILE A 330 3.24 -14.76 -19.01
N GLU A 331 2.52 -13.85 -19.64
CA GLU A 331 2.96 -13.22 -20.89
C GLU A 331 4.09 -12.21 -20.66
N MET A 332 4.11 -11.53 -19.50
CA MET A 332 5.21 -10.63 -19.13
C MET A 332 6.57 -11.35 -19.04
N LYS A 333 6.59 -12.63 -18.69
CA LYS A 333 7.82 -13.45 -18.71
C LYS A 333 8.52 -13.46 -20.07
N LYS A 334 7.75 -13.31 -21.15
CA LYS A 334 8.25 -13.33 -22.54
C LYS A 334 8.75 -11.96 -23.00
N LEU A 335 8.52 -10.90 -22.21
CA LEU A 335 9.02 -9.57 -22.52
C LEU A 335 10.55 -9.57 -22.47
N ASN A 336 11.15 -9.07 -23.55
CA ASN A 336 12.59 -8.92 -23.68
C ASN A 336 13.07 -7.62 -22.98
N ASN A 337 14.37 -7.33 -23.02
CA ASN A 337 14.96 -6.16 -22.35
C ASN A 337 14.63 -4.78 -22.98
N LYS A 338 13.56 -4.64 -23.79
CA LYS A 338 13.12 -3.36 -24.38
C LYS A 338 12.26 -2.51 -23.41
N ALA A 339 12.68 -2.42 -22.15
CA ALA A 339 12.01 -1.54 -21.19
C ALA A 339 12.22 -0.07 -21.61
N LYS A 340 11.16 0.74 -21.53
CA LYS A 340 11.20 2.17 -21.90
C LYS A 340 11.84 3.01 -20.80
N LYS A 341 11.62 2.61 -19.55
CA LYS A 341 12.12 3.28 -18.35
C LYS A 341 12.66 2.24 -17.37
N MET A 342 13.67 2.65 -16.60
CA MET A 342 14.21 1.85 -15.51
C MET A 342 14.38 2.71 -14.25
N ASP A 343 13.93 2.20 -13.11
CA ASP A 343 14.24 2.75 -11.80
C ASP A 343 15.16 1.77 -11.05
N THR A 344 16.24 2.25 -10.46
CA THR A 344 17.17 1.43 -9.66
C THR A 344 17.18 1.90 -8.23
N TYR A 345 16.86 1.00 -7.31
CA TYR A 345 16.94 1.20 -5.87
C TYR A 345 18.10 0.38 -5.35
N GLN A 346 19.10 1.07 -4.83
CA GLN A 346 20.32 0.46 -4.33
C GLN A 346 20.70 1.12 -3.02
N GLU A 347 20.87 0.29 -2.00
CA GLU A 347 21.45 0.73 -0.74
C GLU A 347 22.91 1.14 -0.98
N LYS A 348 23.20 2.41 -0.69
CA LYS A 348 24.54 2.99 -0.81
C LYS A 348 25.25 2.89 0.53
N SER A 349 26.55 2.60 0.50
CA SER A 349 27.38 2.76 1.70
C SER A 349 27.60 4.25 1.92
N ILE A 350 27.11 4.74 3.05
CA ILE A 350 27.20 6.16 3.43
C ILE A 350 28.14 6.25 4.62
N THR A 351 29.03 7.24 4.61
CA THR A 351 29.89 7.51 5.77
C THR A 351 29.08 8.32 6.79
N LYS A 352 28.85 7.76 7.98
CA LYS A 352 28.07 8.39 9.07
C LYS A 352 26.66 8.84 8.61
N PRO A 353 25.81 7.92 8.11
CA PRO A 353 24.46 8.28 7.71
C PRO A 353 23.60 8.61 8.92
N LYS A 354 22.57 9.42 8.69
CA LYS A 354 21.40 9.48 9.58
C LYS A 354 20.55 8.22 9.36
N ARG A 355 20.47 7.35 10.36
CA ARG A 355 19.72 6.09 10.28
C ARG A 355 18.25 6.33 10.63
N ILE A 356 17.39 6.38 9.63
CA ILE A 356 15.96 6.70 9.80
C ILE A 356 15.12 5.46 9.54
N ALA A 357 14.50 4.92 10.58
CA ALA A 357 13.51 3.85 10.42
C ALA A 357 12.17 4.41 9.94
N LEU A 358 11.44 3.61 9.15
CA LEU A 358 10.04 3.87 8.83
C LEU A 358 9.18 2.86 9.57
N VAL A 359 8.14 3.33 10.25
CA VAL A 359 7.07 2.49 10.80
C VAL A 359 5.82 2.73 9.97
N LYS A 360 5.30 1.68 9.33
CA LYS A 360 4.02 1.69 8.62
C LYS A 360 2.99 0.89 9.42
N MET A 361 2.01 1.59 9.97
CA MET A 361 0.88 0.99 10.65
C MET A 361 -0.23 0.76 9.63
N VAL A 362 -0.47 -0.51 9.30
CA VAL A 362 -1.38 -0.94 8.25
C VAL A 362 -2.64 -1.56 8.84
N SER A 363 -3.70 -1.63 8.05
CA SER A 363 -4.95 -2.21 8.51
C SER A 363 -4.83 -3.70 8.85
N GLY A 364 -5.30 -4.10 10.03
CA GLY A 364 -5.26 -5.48 10.56
C GLY A 364 -6.54 -5.85 11.31
N LEU A 365 -7.66 -5.29 10.88
CA LEU A 365 -8.85 -5.10 11.71
C LEU A 365 -9.87 -6.23 11.52
N GLY A 366 -9.81 -6.89 10.37
CA GLY A 366 -10.74 -7.94 9.99
C GLY A 366 -11.97 -7.40 9.27
N ASN A 367 -12.95 -8.28 9.08
CA ASN A 367 -14.01 -8.10 8.10
C ASN A 367 -13.41 -7.74 6.73
N MET A 368 -13.52 -6.49 6.31
CA MET A 368 -13.08 -6.04 4.99
C MET A 368 -11.69 -5.37 5.03
N TYR A 369 -11.29 -4.79 6.17
CA TYR A 369 -10.07 -3.98 6.29
C TYR A 369 -8.92 -4.86 6.82
N GLU A 370 -8.07 -5.29 5.90
CA GLU A 370 -6.94 -6.17 6.19
C GLU A 370 -5.75 -5.81 5.31
N THR A 371 -4.57 -6.23 5.73
CA THR A 371 -3.35 -6.13 4.92
C THR A 371 -2.71 -7.51 4.87
N VAL A 372 -2.27 -7.89 3.68
CA VAL A 372 -1.48 -9.09 3.46
C VAL A 372 -0.08 -8.72 3.01
N LEU A 373 0.89 -9.55 3.39
CA LEU A 373 2.31 -9.31 3.16
C LEU A 373 2.93 -10.45 2.34
N PHE A 374 4.01 -10.12 1.64
CA PHE A 374 4.84 -11.04 0.86
C PHE A 374 4.07 -11.84 -0.19
N PRO A 375 3.30 -11.18 -1.08
CA PRO A 375 2.71 -11.89 -2.21
C PRO A 375 3.79 -12.49 -3.12
N LYS A 376 3.44 -13.54 -3.86
CA LYS A 376 4.36 -14.19 -4.81
C LYS A 376 4.82 -13.22 -5.90
N GLN A 377 3.95 -12.30 -6.30
CA GLN A 377 4.20 -11.27 -7.31
C GLN A 377 4.07 -9.88 -6.70
N PRO A 378 4.88 -8.89 -7.10
CA PRO A 378 4.83 -7.53 -6.58
C PRO A 378 3.42 -6.93 -6.63
N GLY A 379 2.87 -6.53 -5.48
CA GLY A 379 1.52 -5.97 -5.37
C GLY A 379 0.38 -6.95 -5.64
N GLY A 380 0.66 -8.25 -5.79
CA GLY A 380 -0.36 -9.31 -5.90
C GLY A 380 -0.93 -9.74 -4.55
N TYR A 381 -1.74 -10.79 -4.55
CA TYR A 381 -2.40 -11.35 -3.38
C TYR A 381 -2.00 -12.83 -3.15
N ILE A 382 -1.83 -13.62 -4.22
CA ILE A 382 -1.55 -15.06 -4.14
C ILE A 382 -0.22 -15.31 -3.43
N GLY A 383 -0.22 -16.25 -2.48
CA GLY A 383 0.95 -16.63 -1.71
C GLY A 383 1.30 -15.68 -0.56
N SER A 384 0.54 -14.60 -0.38
CA SER A 384 0.68 -13.71 0.77
C SER A 384 0.18 -14.36 2.06
N TYR A 385 0.55 -13.77 3.20
CA TYR A 385 -0.06 -14.06 4.49
C TYR A 385 -0.62 -12.79 5.10
N SER A 386 -1.68 -12.92 5.89
CA SER A 386 -2.33 -11.78 6.52
C SER A 386 -1.62 -11.35 7.80
N THR A 387 -1.56 -10.05 8.06
CA THR A 387 -1.03 -9.52 9.34
C THR A 387 -1.83 -10.06 10.54
N MET A 388 -3.13 -10.33 10.37
CA MET A 388 -3.97 -10.89 11.42
C MET A 388 -3.61 -12.33 11.78
N THR A 389 -3.04 -13.11 10.85
CA THR A 389 -2.60 -14.49 11.14
C THR A 389 -1.45 -14.55 12.13
N VAL A 390 -0.73 -13.44 12.31
CA VAL A 390 0.35 -13.26 13.29
C VAL A 390 -0.03 -12.26 14.39
N SER A 391 -1.34 -12.12 14.67
CA SER A 391 -1.89 -11.21 15.69
C SER A 391 -1.41 -9.77 15.51
N ASN A 392 -1.31 -9.31 14.26
CA ASN A 392 -0.90 -7.96 13.88
C ASN A 392 0.51 -7.55 14.36
N ARG A 393 1.34 -8.52 14.78
CA ARG A 393 2.70 -8.27 15.25
C ARG A 393 3.55 -7.59 14.18
N PRO A 394 4.46 -6.69 14.57
CA PRO A 394 5.32 -5.98 13.64
C PRO A 394 6.32 -6.92 12.96
N ILE A 395 6.51 -6.71 11.66
CA ILE A 395 7.47 -7.41 10.82
C ILE A 395 8.41 -6.38 10.20
N VAL A 396 9.71 -6.66 10.23
CA VAL A 396 10.71 -5.82 9.56
C VAL A 396 10.88 -6.27 8.12
N VAL A 397 10.78 -5.32 7.19
CA VAL A 397 11.07 -5.49 5.76
C VAL A 397 12.08 -4.44 5.31
N SER A 398 12.76 -4.68 4.20
CA SER A 398 13.64 -3.68 3.58
C SER A 398 12.85 -2.57 2.89
N ALA A 399 13.48 -1.41 2.71
CA ALA A 399 12.92 -0.33 1.89
C ALA A 399 12.67 -0.78 0.45
N ASN A 400 13.56 -1.60 -0.11
CA ASN A 400 13.34 -2.19 -1.43
C ASN A 400 12.13 -3.13 -1.47
N GLN A 401 11.85 -3.91 -0.43
CA GLN A 401 10.63 -4.74 -0.37
C GLN A 401 9.36 -3.91 -0.41
N ILE A 402 9.33 -2.76 0.28
CA ILE A 402 8.21 -1.80 0.16
C ILE A 402 8.06 -1.33 -1.28
N MET A 403 9.17 -0.89 -1.89
CA MET A 403 9.18 -0.48 -3.28
C MET A 403 8.78 -1.62 -4.20
N ASP A 404 9.04 -2.88 -3.86
CA ASP A 404 8.72 -4.05 -4.68
C ASP A 404 7.39 -4.71 -4.35
N GLY A 405 6.46 -3.98 -3.72
CA GLY A 405 5.09 -4.45 -3.53
C GLY A 405 4.93 -5.57 -2.53
N VAL A 406 5.71 -5.55 -1.44
CA VAL A 406 5.56 -6.51 -0.32
C VAL A 406 4.23 -6.35 0.44
N ILE A 407 3.58 -5.19 0.34
CA ILE A 407 2.30 -4.90 0.99
C ILE A 407 1.19 -4.94 -0.06
N HIS A 408 0.12 -5.68 0.22
CA HIS A 408 -1.13 -5.64 -0.53
C HIS A 408 -2.28 -5.37 0.44
N SER A 409 -3.01 -4.29 0.18
CA SER A 409 -4.11 -3.82 1.01
C SER A 409 -5.40 -4.47 0.56
N LEU A 410 -6.21 -4.90 1.52
CA LEU A 410 -7.63 -5.20 1.30
C LEU A 410 -8.42 -3.92 1.66
N LEU A 411 -9.75 -4.03 1.56
CA LEU A 411 -10.71 -2.93 1.56
C LEU A 411 -10.34 -1.73 2.43
#